data_AF-A0A944G8V4-F1
#
_entry.id   AF-A0A944G8V4-F1
#
_cell.length_a   1.000
_cell.length_b   1.000
_cell.length_c   1.000
_cell.angle_alpha   90.00
_cell.angle_beta   90.00
_cell.angle_gamma   90.00
#
_symmetry.space_group_name_H-M   'P 1'
#
loop_
_entity.id
_entity.type
_entity.pdbx_description
1 polymer ?
#
loop_
_entity_poly.entity_id
_entity_poly.type
_entity_poly.pdbx_seq_one_letter_code
_entity_poly.pdbx_strand_id
1 'polypeptide(L)'
;MNVIKRDGREVEFDKSKIFDAIYKAMLEVDKVIPQEHMTENASEIANKLEAKYSRMRRALTVEEIQDDVEKCLMRARLYDVAKAYITYRYEHAKLRNASSTDGKILSIVDNVNETVIQENSNKNPAILSTQRDYIAGEVSRDISTRLLLPPEIAKAHEEGIIHFHDADYYVQRMHNCCLVNLEDMLQNGTVINGTLVEKPHSFATACNVATQIMAQVASCQYGGQSESLAHLAPFVDISRQKIKKDVLDEFLEFAGHEPITDKENAEFNYVVEKRVKEEIKRGVQTIQYQINTLMTTNGQAPFVTVFMYLNEAKDEQTKKDLALVIEEVLRQRTQGVKNEKGIWITPAFPKLIYVLEEDNIKEGTPYWYLTLLAAECTAKRMVPDYISEKKMLEYKIDKNGEGHCYTCMGCRSFLTPYVDPKTNEPKYYGRFNQGVVTINLPDVGLSADHDFDKFWDIFETRLELCHRALRLRHERLKGTLSDASPIHWQHGALARLAKGETIDRLLY
;
A
#
# COMPACT_ATOMS: atom_id res chain seq x y z
N MET A 1 -42.82 24.37 8.23
CA MET A 1 -42.79 23.91 6.82
C MET A 1 -41.37 23.48 6.52
N ASN A 2 -41.16 22.34 5.88
CA ASN A 2 -39.84 21.74 5.85
C ASN A 2 -39.28 21.59 4.43
N VAL A 3 -37.96 21.69 4.31
CA VAL A 3 -37.20 21.54 3.08
C VAL A 3 -36.24 20.36 3.23
N ILE A 4 -36.25 19.46 2.26
CA ILE A 4 -35.27 18.38 2.12
C ILE A 4 -34.05 18.96 1.42
N LYS A 5 -32.94 19.05 2.15
CA LYS A 5 -31.63 19.41 1.60
C LYS A 5 -31.11 18.29 0.70
N ARG A 6 -30.16 18.64 -0.17
CA ARG A 6 -29.52 17.70 -1.11
C ARG A 6 -28.75 16.55 -0.41
N ASP A 7 -28.45 16.68 0.88
CA ASP A 7 -27.85 15.65 1.73
C ASP A 7 -28.88 14.76 2.45
N GLY A 8 -30.17 14.90 2.13
CA GLY A 8 -31.27 14.11 2.70
C GLY A 8 -31.80 14.63 4.04
N ARG A 9 -31.19 15.66 4.65
CA ARG A 9 -31.68 16.24 5.90
C ARG A 9 -32.90 17.12 5.69
N GLU A 10 -33.86 17.02 6.60
CA GLU A 10 -35.04 17.88 6.64
C GLU A 10 -34.79 19.08 7.58
N VAL A 11 -35.01 20.30 7.09
CA VAL A 11 -34.85 21.55 7.86
C VAL A 11 -36.06 22.44 7.71
N GLU A 12 -36.24 23.39 8.64
CA GLU A 12 -37.29 24.40 8.51
C GLU A 12 -37.02 25.32 7.30
N PHE A 13 -38.08 25.66 6.58
CA PHE A 13 -38.05 26.59 5.46
C PHE A 13 -37.71 28.00 5.94
N ASP A 14 -36.78 28.64 5.24
CA ASP A 14 -36.32 29.99 5.52
C ASP A 14 -36.40 30.82 4.23
N LYS A 15 -37.34 31.77 4.20
CA LYS A 15 -37.55 32.64 3.03
C LYS A 15 -36.41 33.60 2.76
N SER A 16 -35.60 33.93 3.78
CA SER A 16 -34.47 34.86 3.61
C SER A 16 -33.47 34.35 2.57
N LYS A 17 -33.30 33.03 2.48
CA LYS A 17 -32.42 32.39 1.49
C LYS A 17 -32.88 32.55 0.05
N ILE A 18 -34.20 32.61 -0.17
CA ILE A 18 -34.77 32.86 -1.50
C ILE A 18 -34.59 34.33 -1.85
N PHE A 19 -34.90 35.23 -0.89
CA PHE A 19 -34.68 36.66 -1.03
C PHE A 19 -33.23 36.97 -1.40
N ASP A 20 -32.26 36.46 -0.64
CA ASP A 20 -30.83 36.70 -0.85
C ASP A 20 -30.36 36.22 -2.22
N ALA A 21 -30.84 35.06 -2.67
CA ALA A 21 -30.45 34.49 -3.95
C ALA A 21 -30.98 35.32 -5.14
N ILE A 22 -32.23 35.79 -5.05
CA ILE A 22 -32.83 36.67 -6.06
C ILE A 22 -32.16 38.04 -6.04
N TYR A 23 -31.95 38.61 -4.85
CA TYR A 23 -31.33 39.92 -4.69
C TYR A 23 -29.90 39.97 -5.25
N LYS A 24 -29.12 38.90 -5.02
CA LYS A 24 -27.78 38.75 -5.62
C LYS A 24 -27.82 38.65 -7.15
N ALA A 25 -28.77 37.88 -7.70
CA ALA A 25 -28.94 37.80 -9.16
C ALA A 25 -29.35 39.17 -9.76
N MET A 26 -30.13 39.97 -9.03
CA MET A 26 -30.47 41.33 -9.46
C MET A 26 -29.25 42.27 -9.43
N LEU A 27 -28.39 42.16 -8.41
CA LEU A 27 -27.15 42.95 -8.29
C LEU A 27 -26.16 42.68 -9.43
N GLU A 28 -26.20 41.47 -9.99
CA GLU A 28 -25.33 41.05 -11.08
C GLU A 28 -25.75 41.62 -12.45
N VAL A 29 -27.06 41.76 -12.68
CA VAL A 29 -27.61 42.15 -13.99
C VAL A 29 -27.51 43.64 -14.27
N ASP A 30 -27.80 44.51 -13.29
CA ASP A 30 -27.72 45.96 -13.53
C ASP A 30 -27.61 46.79 -12.23
N LYS A 31 -26.61 47.68 -12.17
CA LYS A 31 -26.37 48.62 -11.06
C LYS A 31 -27.25 49.87 -11.12
N VAL A 32 -28.07 50.00 -12.17
CA VAL A 32 -28.92 51.19 -12.42
C VAL A 32 -30.34 51.02 -11.86
N ILE A 33 -30.73 49.79 -11.48
CA ILE A 33 -32.01 49.57 -10.79
C ILE A 33 -31.91 50.14 -9.36
N PRO A 34 -32.84 51.02 -8.93
CA PRO A 34 -32.87 51.49 -7.55
C PRO A 34 -32.98 50.32 -6.57
N GLN A 35 -32.15 50.34 -5.53
CA GLN A 35 -32.05 49.28 -4.52
C GLN A 35 -33.40 48.94 -3.86
N GLU A 36 -34.29 49.93 -3.78
CA GLU A 36 -35.67 49.80 -3.30
C GLU A 36 -36.48 48.83 -4.17
N HIS A 37 -36.44 48.99 -5.49
CA HIS A 37 -37.14 48.09 -6.43
C HIS A 37 -36.57 46.68 -6.46
N MET A 38 -35.27 46.50 -6.23
CA MET A 38 -34.65 45.17 -6.11
C MET A 38 -35.15 44.45 -4.86
N THR A 39 -35.21 45.18 -3.74
CA THR A 39 -35.68 44.67 -2.45
C THR A 39 -37.17 44.32 -2.50
N GLU A 40 -37.99 45.18 -3.12
CA GLU A 40 -39.43 44.94 -3.31
C GLU A 40 -39.68 43.68 -4.14
N ASN A 41 -39.06 43.57 -5.33
CA ASN A 41 -39.27 42.42 -6.22
C ASN A 41 -38.78 41.09 -5.60
N ALA A 42 -37.62 41.09 -4.93
CA ALA A 42 -37.11 39.91 -4.25
C ALA A 42 -38.02 39.50 -3.07
N SER A 43 -38.53 40.48 -2.32
CA SER A 43 -39.46 40.24 -1.21
C SER A 43 -40.81 39.71 -1.70
N GLU A 44 -41.34 40.27 -2.79
CA GLU A 44 -42.61 39.86 -3.36
C GLU A 44 -42.56 38.39 -3.82
N ILE A 45 -41.49 38.00 -4.53
CA ILE A 45 -41.32 36.62 -4.99
C ILE A 45 -41.12 35.67 -3.80
N ALA A 46 -40.30 36.04 -2.81
CA ALA A 46 -40.07 35.22 -1.63
C ALA A 46 -41.37 35.01 -0.82
N ASN A 47 -42.15 36.07 -0.59
CA ASN A 47 -43.43 36.01 0.12
C ASN A 47 -44.47 35.19 -0.66
N LYS A 48 -44.49 35.30 -1.99
CA LYS A 48 -45.39 34.52 -2.85
C LYS A 48 -45.09 33.02 -2.78
N LEU A 49 -43.81 32.65 -2.76
CA LEU A 49 -43.38 31.27 -2.62
C LEU A 49 -43.65 30.74 -1.21
N GLU A 50 -43.38 31.53 -0.16
CA GLU A 50 -43.75 31.20 1.22
C GLU A 50 -45.26 30.91 1.36
N ALA A 51 -46.12 31.77 0.80
CA ALA A 51 -47.56 31.57 0.81
C ALA A 51 -48.04 30.37 -0.02
N LYS A 52 -47.33 30.03 -1.11
CA LYS A 52 -47.58 28.82 -1.90
C LYS A 52 -47.27 27.58 -1.08
N TYR A 53 -46.12 27.57 -0.43
CA TYR A 53 -45.61 26.40 0.28
C TYR A 53 -46.31 26.20 1.63
N SER A 54 -46.76 27.27 2.30
CA SER A 54 -47.50 27.15 3.58
C SER A 54 -48.80 26.35 3.46
N ARG A 55 -49.33 26.23 2.23
CA ARG A 55 -50.54 25.45 1.90
C ARG A 55 -50.24 23.99 1.56
N MET A 56 -48.97 23.60 1.46
CA MET A 56 -48.54 22.25 1.12
C MET A 56 -48.35 21.40 2.38
N ARG A 57 -48.80 20.14 2.33
CA ARG A 57 -48.65 19.16 3.43
C ARG A 57 -47.47 18.20 3.25
N ARG A 58 -46.48 18.59 2.44
CA ARG A 58 -45.26 17.79 2.18
C ARG A 58 -44.01 18.65 2.25
N ALA A 59 -42.87 18.03 2.54
CA ALA A 59 -41.58 18.69 2.40
C ALA A 59 -41.22 18.91 0.92
N LEU A 60 -40.47 19.99 0.67
CA LEU A 60 -40.02 20.39 -0.67
C LEU A 60 -38.53 20.14 -0.82
N THR A 61 -38.09 19.72 -2.00
CA THR A 61 -36.66 19.65 -2.31
C THR A 61 -36.11 21.02 -2.68
N VAL A 62 -34.80 21.21 -2.54
CA VAL A 62 -34.11 22.44 -2.97
C VAL A 62 -34.32 22.70 -4.47
N GLU A 63 -34.35 21.67 -5.31
CA GLU A 63 -34.55 21.83 -6.77
C GLU A 63 -35.95 22.35 -7.10
N GLU A 64 -36.98 21.83 -6.42
CA GLU A 64 -38.36 22.31 -6.60
C GLU A 64 -38.50 23.80 -6.25
N ILE A 65 -37.82 24.25 -5.19
CA ILE A 65 -37.80 25.66 -4.80
C ILE A 65 -37.08 26.50 -5.86
N GLN A 66 -35.95 26.03 -6.37
CA GLN A 66 -35.16 26.76 -7.38
C GLN A 66 -35.92 26.90 -8.71
N ASP A 67 -36.61 25.84 -9.16
CA ASP A 67 -37.44 25.87 -10.36
C ASP A 67 -38.67 26.78 -10.21
N ASP A 68 -39.22 26.88 -9.01
CA ASP A 68 -40.32 27.80 -8.71
C ASP A 68 -39.87 29.26 -8.70
N VAL A 69 -38.67 29.55 -8.17
CA VAL A 69 -38.06 30.90 -8.24
C VAL A 69 -37.86 31.31 -9.70
N GLU A 70 -37.33 30.41 -10.54
CA GLU A 70 -37.16 30.63 -11.98
C GLU A 70 -38.50 30.97 -12.66
N LYS A 71 -39.53 30.16 -12.42
CA LYS A 71 -40.89 30.40 -12.95
C LYS A 71 -41.47 31.73 -12.47
N CYS A 72 -41.22 32.11 -11.23
CA CYS A 72 -41.68 33.38 -10.67
C CYS A 72 -40.98 34.59 -11.32
N LEU A 73 -39.66 34.54 -11.51
CA LEU A 73 -38.90 35.58 -12.21
C LEU A 73 -39.37 35.75 -13.66
N MET A 74 -39.59 34.63 -14.36
CA MET A 74 -40.10 34.62 -15.74
C MET A 74 -41.52 35.21 -15.83
N ARG A 75 -42.41 34.91 -14.87
CA ARG A 75 -43.78 35.46 -14.80
C ARG A 75 -43.79 36.94 -14.46
N ALA A 76 -42.85 37.40 -13.64
CA ALA A 76 -42.65 38.81 -13.32
C ALA A 76 -42.02 39.61 -14.47
N ARG A 77 -41.74 38.96 -15.62
CA ARG A 77 -41.07 39.56 -16.79
C ARG A 77 -39.66 40.08 -16.49
N LEU A 78 -39.02 39.54 -15.46
CA LEU A 78 -37.64 39.86 -15.07
C LEU A 78 -36.66 38.92 -15.79
N TYR A 79 -36.64 38.97 -17.12
CA TYR A 79 -35.96 37.98 -17.95
C TYR A 79 -34.44 37.95 -17.75
N ASP A 80 -33.80 39.12 -17.65
CA ASP A 80 -32.35 39.20 -17.46
C ASP A 80 -31.93 38.69 -16.08
N VAL A 81 -32.71 38.99 -15.04
CA VAL A 81 -32.54 38.47 -13.67
C VAL A 81 -32.75 36.95 -13.64
N ALA A 82 -33.77 36.44 -14.35
CA ALA A 82 -33.97 35.00 -14.49
C ALA A 82 -32.77 34.33 -15.14
N LYS A 83 -32.21 34.93 -16.21
CA LYS A 83 -31.02 34.41 -16.89
C LYS A 83 -29.81 34.39 -15.95
N ALA A 84 -29.51 35.48 -15.24
CA ALA A 84 -28.40 35.51 -14.28
C ALA A 84 -28.57 34.49 -13.15
N TYR A 85 -29.79 34.38 -12.59
CA TYR A 85 -30.10 33.38 -11.57
C TYR A 85 -29.90 31.94 -12.07
N ILE A 86 -30.34 31.61 -13.30
CA ILE A 86 -30.16 30.29 -13.92
C ILE A 86 -28.66 30.02 -14.17
N THR A 87 -27.93 31.00 -14.70
CA THR A 87 -26.48 30.89 -14.94
C THR A 87 -25.73 30.66 -13.64
N TYR A 88 -25.97 31.47 -12.61
CA TYR A 88 -25.41 31.28 -11.27
C TYR A 88 -25.72 29.88 -10.70
N ARG A 89 -26.97 29.40 -10.84
CA ARG A 89 -27.38 28.05 -10.42
C ARG A 89 -26.58 26.98 -11.14
N TYR A 90 -26.44 27.10 -12.46
CA TYR A 90 -25.71 26.17 -13.31
C TYR A 90 -24.21 26.16 -13.00
N GLU A 91 -23.58 27.32 -12.87
CA GLU A 91 -22.16 27.45 -12.51
C GLU A 91 -21.88 26.92 -11.12
N HIS A 92 -22.72 27.22 -10.13
CA HIS A 92 -22.59 26.64 -8.80
C HIS A 92 -22.89 25.14 -8.77
N ALA A 93 -23.78 24.63 -9.61
CA ALA A 93 -23.98 23.18 -9.76
C ALA A 93 -22.74 22.53 -10.38
N LYS A 94 -22.11 23.17 -11.37
CA LYS A 94 -20.86 22.72 -11.99
C LYS A 94 -19.68 22.77 -11.01
N LEU A 95 -19.55 23.85 -10.22
CA LEU A 95 -18.54 23.99 -9.18
C LEU A 95 -18.74 23.00 -8.03
N ARG A 96 -19.99 22.76 -7.61
CA ARG A 96 -20.32 21.70 -6.65
C ARG A 96 -20.03 20.31 -7.21
N ASN A 97 -20.35 20.07 -8.48
CA ASN A 97 -20.03 18.81 -9.13
C ASN A 97 -18.54 18.65 -9.33
N ALA A 98 -17.75 19.71 -9.54
CA ALA A 98 -16.30 19.65 -9.67
C ALA A 98 -15.58 19.49 -8.31
N SER A 99 -16.16 19.99 -7.22
CA SER A 99 -15.65 19.87 -5.85
C SER A 99 -16.24 18.67 -5.08
N SER A 100 -17.29 18.03 -5.59
CA SER A 100 -17.82 16.79 -5.04
C SER A 100 -16.92 15.60 -5.41
N THR A 101 -17.08 14.52 -4.66
CA THR A 101 -16.43 13.23 -4.93
C THR A 101 -16.64 12.80 -6.40
N ASP A 102 -17.83 13.02 -6.96
CA ASP A 102 -18.14 12.68 -8.35
C ASP A 102 -17.28 13.48 -9.35
N GLY A 103 -17.03 14.77 -9.10
CA GLY A 103 -16.15 15.58 -9.95
C GLY A 103 -14.71 15.14 -9.91
N LYS A 104 -14.21 14.81 -8.71
CA LYS A 104 -12.87 14.26 -8.54
C LYS A 104 -12.74 12.93 -9.30
N ILE A 105 -13.71 12.04 -9.16
CA ILE A 105 -13.77 10.77 -9.89
C ILE A 105 -13.77 10.99 -11.41
N LEU A 106 -14.64 11.86 -11.92
CA LEU A 106 -14.70 12.15 -13.36
C LEU A 106 -13.38 12.76 -13.86
N SER A 107 -12.74 13.65 -13.10
CA SER A 107 -11.44 14.23 -13.45
C SER A 107 -10.30 13.20 -13.55
N ILE A 108 -10.38 12.11 -12.77
CA ILE A 108 -9.45 10.97 -12.84
C ILE A 108 -9.69 10.16 -14.12
N VAL A 109 -10.95 9.86 -14.43
CA VAL A 109 -11.35 9.11 -15.62
C VAL A 109 -10.94 9.84 -16.90
N ASP A 110 -11.16 11.16 -16.93
CA ASP A 110 -10.81 12.03 -18.06
C ASP A 110 -9.30 12.36 -18.10
N ASN A 111 -8.51 11.89 -17.13
CA ASN A 111 -7.08 12.10 -17.00
C ASN A 111 -6.67 13.60 -17.01
N VAL A 112 -7.47 14.44 -16.35
CA VAL A 112 -7.24 15.90 -16.22
C VAL A 112 -6.89 16.34 -14.80
N ASN A 113 -6.78 15.39 -13.86
CA ASN A 113 -6.45 15.67 -12.47
C ASN A 113 -4.93 15.72 -12.24
N GLU A 114 -4.35 16.93 -12.20
CA GLU A 114 -2.89 17.13 -12.03
C GLU A 114 -2.35 16.55 -10.71
N THR A 115 -3.10 16.64 -9.61
CA THR A 115 -2.70 16.08 -8.32
C THR A 115 -2.47 14.57 -8.44
N VAL A 116 -3.41 13.86 -9.05
CA VAL A 116 -3.33 12.41 -9.27
C VAL A 116 -2.22 12.04 -10.26
N ILE A 117 -1.95 12.90 -11.24
CA ILE A 117 -0.83 12.72 -12.18
C ILE A 117 0.53 12.85 -11.48
N GLN A 118 0.65 13.74 -10.49
CA GLN A 118 1.91 14.02 -9.80
C GLN A 118 2.12 13.23 -8.50
N GLU A 119 1.08 12.63 -7.93
CA GLU A 119 1.12 11.97 -6.62
C GLU A 119 2.09 10.78 -6.56
N ASN A 120 2.15 9.96 -7.62
CA ASN A 120 2.97 8.76 -7.65
C ASN A 120 3.62 8.54 -9.02
N SER A 121 4.93 8.80 -9.12
CA SER A 121 5.70 8.65 -10.37
C SER A 121 5.74 7.21 -10.90
N ASN A 122 5.46 6.21 -10.05
CA ASN A 122 5.44 4.80 -10.45
C ASN A 122 4.06 4.36 -10.95
N LYS A 123 3.06 5.25 -10.99
CA LYS A 123 1.68 4.93 -11.37
C LYS A 123 1.28 5.75 -12.59
N ASN A 124 0.92 5.09 -13.69
CA ASN A 124 0.49 5.79 -14.89
C ASN A 124 -1.03 6.03 -14.83
N PRO A 125 -1.49 7.29 -14.63
CA PRO A 125 -2.89 7.63 -14.40
C PRO A 125 -3.80 7.33 -15.59
N ALA A 126 -3.24 7.14 -16.80
CA ALA A 126 -4.01 6.78 -17.99
C ALA A 126 -4.34 5.28 -18.08
N ILE A 127 -3.71 4.42 -17.28
CA ILE A 127 -3.96 2.97 -17.30
C ILE A 127 -5.25 2.66 -16.53
N LEU A 128 -6.12 1.83 -17.11
CA LEU A 128 -7.42 1.48 -16.52
C LEU A 128 -7.32 0.86 -15.10
N SER A 129 -6.33 0.01 -14.84
CA SER A 129 -6.12 -0.56 -13.49
C SER A 129 -5.78 0.53 -12.47
N THR A 130 -4.93 1.49 -12.86
CA THR A 130 -4.58 2.64 -12.05
C THR A 130 -5.79 3.56 -11.82
N GLN A 131 -6.60 3.83 -12.85
CA GLN A 131 -7.81 4.63 -12.72
C GLN A 131 -8.80 4.01 -11.74
N ARG A 132 -9.04 2.69 -11.83
CA ARG A 132 -9.93 1.97 -10.90
C ARG A 132 -9.50 2.14 -9.44
N ASP A 133 -8.20 2.03 -9.19
CA ASP A 133 -7.65 2.20 -7.85
C ASP A 133 -7.78 3.64 -7.36
N TYR A 134 -7.49 4.64 -8.21
CA TYR A 134 -7.68 6.05 -7.84
C TYR A 134 -9.15 6.40 -7.58
N ILE A 135 -10.09 5.85 -8.34
CA ILE A 135 -11.53 6.03 -8.08
C ILE A 135 -11.90 5.46 -6.71
N ALA A 136 -11.46 4.23 -6.40
CA ALA A 136 -11.69 3.63 -5.09
C ALA A 136 -11.02 4.43 -3.97
N GLY A 137 -9.82 4.95 -4.21
CA GLY A 137 -9.07 5.77 -3.29
C GLY A 137 -9.74 7.10 -2.97
N GLU A 138 -10.28 7.80 -3.97
CA GLU A 138 -11.02 9.05 -3.74
C GLU A 138 -12.32 8.83 -2.95
N VAL A 139 -13.06 7.76 -3.25
CA VAL A 139 -14.23 7.37 -2.45
C VAL A 139 -13.82 7.08 -1.01
N SER A 140 -12.71 6.38 -0.82
CA SER A 140 -12.19 6.02 0.49
C SER A 140 -11.71 7.23 1.28
N ARG A 141 -11.01 8.19 0.65
CA ARG A 141 -10.60 9.47 1.27
C ARG A 141 -11.80 10.28 1.74
N ASP A 142 -12.82 10.39 0.89
CA ASP A 142 -14.05 11.13 1.20
C ASP A 142 -14.79 10.51 2.40
N ILE A 143 -15.01 9.19 2.39
CA ILE A 143 -15.64 8.48 3.51
C ILE A 143 -14.79 8.59 4.78
N SER A 144 -13.48 8.43 4.66
CA SER A 144 -12.55 8.49 5.80
C SER A 144 -12.63 9.84 6.49
N THR A 145 -12.57 10.92 5.72
CA THR A 145 -12.60 12.30 6.21
C THR A 145 -13.96 12.65 6.82
N ARG A 146 -15.07 12.30 6.16
CA ARG A 146 -16.41 12.72 6.59
C ARG A 146 -17.02 11.85 7.68
N LEU A 147 -16.74 10.54 7.69
CA LEU A 147 -17.49 9.56 8.46
C LEU A 147 -16.65 8.73 9.43
N LEU A 148 -15.38 8.45 9.12
CA LEU A 148 -14.57 7.53 9.93
C LEU A 148 -13.63 8.24 10.90
N LEU A 149 -13.06 9.37 10.48
CA LEU A 149 -12.14 10.14 11.30
C LEU A 149 -12.92 11.16 12.15
N PRO A 150 -12.57 11.32 13.44
CA PRO A 150 -13.04 12.44 14.23
C PRO A 150 -12.69 13.77 13.54
N PRO A 151 -13.57 14.79 13.58
CA PRO A 151 -13.37 16.06 12.86
C PRO A 151 -12.03 16.74 13.14
N GLU A 152 -11.54 16.64 14.37
CA GLU A 152 -10.25 17.17 14.79
C GLU A 152 -9.04 16.48 14.15
N ILE A 153 -9.08 15.16 13.94
CA ILE A 153 -8.02 14.40 13.28
C ILE A 153 -8.05 14.69 11.78
N ALA A 154 -9.25 14.70 11.18
CA ALA A 154 -9.44 15.06 9.79
C ALA A 154 -8.92 16.48 9.51
N LYS A 155 -9.29 17.44 10.35
CA LYS A 155 -8.82 18.83 10.24
C LYS A 155 -7.30 18.95 10.41
N ALA A 156 -6.71 18.28 11.41
CA ALA A 156 -5.26 18.30 11.61
C ALA A 156 -4.49 17.69 10.42
N HIS A 157 -5.09 16.70 9.73
CA HIS A 157 -4.55 16.16 8.49
C HIS A 157 -4.65 17.15 7.32
N GLU A 158 -5.80 17.79 7.13
CA GLU A 158 -6.04 18.80 6.10
C GLU A 158 -5.14 20.04 6.26
N GLU A 159 -4.90 20.47 7.51
CA GLU A 159 -4.03 21.60 7.84
C GLU A 159 -2.53 21.24 7.81
N GLY A 160 -2.18 19.97 7.59
CA GLY A 160 -0.79 19.51 7.53
C GLY A 160 -0.07 19.47 8.88
N ILE A 161 -0.80 19.53 9.99
CA ILE A 161 -0.25 19.39 11.36
C ILE A 161 0.22 17.95 11.59
N ILE A 162 -0.59 17.01 11.11
CA ILE A 162 -0.25 15.59 11.03
C ILE A 162 -0.51 15.08 9.61
N HIS A 163 0.03 13.93 9.29
CA HIS A 163 -0.27 13.23 8.04
C HIS A 163 -0.76 11.82 8.34
N PHE A 164 -2.04 11.57 8.05
CA PHE A 164 -2.65 10.25 8.15
C PHE A 164 -2.42 9.51 6.82
N HIS A 165 -1.37 8.69 6.76
CA HIS A 165 -0.94 8.01 5.52
C HIS A 165 -2.03 7.10 4.96
N ASP A 166 -2.06 6.82 3.66
CA ASP A 166 -2.93 5.78 3.07
C ASP A 166 -4.44 5.94 3.42
N ALA A 167 -4.93 7.18 3.54
CA ALA A 167 -6.34 7.46 3.82
C ALA A 167 -7.28 6.93 2.71
N ASP A 168 -6.75 6.74 1.50
CA ASP A 168 -7.34 6.07 0.35
C ASP A 168 -7.57 4.57 0.54
N TYR A 169 -6.98 3.92 1.54
CA TYR A 169 -7.26 2.52 1.89
C TYR A 169 -8.00 2.35 3.22
N TYR A 170 -8.19 3.42 4.00
CA TYR A 170 -8.66 3.34 5.39
C TYR A 170 -10.12 2.87 5.56
N VAL A 171 -10.96 3.01 4.53
CA VAL A 171 -12.29 2.39 4.53
C VAL A 171 -12.21 0.87 4.65
N GLN A 172 -11.20 0.25 4.03
CA GLN A 172 -10.99 -1.19 4.11
C GLN A 172 -10.33 -1.55 5.45
N ARG A 173 -10.61 -2.77 5.93
CA ARG A 173 -9.98 -3.29 7.15
C ARG A 173 -8.63 -3.93 6.81
N MET A 174 -7.72 -3.11 6.29
CA MET A 174 -6.40 -3.50 5.79
C MET A 174 -5.30 -2.94 6.69
N HIS A 175 -4.14 -3.59 6.64
CA HIS A 175 -2.93 -3.15 7.35
C HIS A 175 -1.87 -2.70 6.34
N ASN A 176 -0.76 -2.16 6.85
CA ASN A 176 0.28 -1.53 6.04
C ASN A 176 1.23 -2.56 5.44
N CYS A 177 2.31 -2.86 6.14
CA CYS A 177 3.42 -3.65 5.66
C CYS A 177 3.65 -4.86 6.58
N CYS A 178 4.32 -5.89 6.06
CA CYS A 178 4.57 -7.12 6.80
C CYS A 178 5.89 -7.82 6.45
N LEU A 179 6.31 -8.72 7.34
CA LEU A 179 7.31 -9.76 7.05
C LEU A 179 6.55 -11.05 6.74
N VAL A 180 6.58 -11.51 5.50
CA VAL A 180 5.83 -12.70 5.09
C VAL A 180 6.53 -13.94 5.63
N ASN A 181 5.77 -14.84 6.26
CA ASN A 181 6.29 -16.13 6.69
C ASN A 181 6.35 -17.13 5.53
N LEU A 182 7.21 -16.83 4.56
CA LEU A 182 7.39 -17.63 3.36
C LEU A 182 7.84 -19.07 3.71
N GLU A 183 8.64 -19.25 4.76
CA GLU A 183 9.02 -20.59 5.22
C GLU A 183 7.79 -21.43 5.57
N ASP A 184 6.88 -20.93 6.41
CA ASP A 184 5.65 -21.65 6.76
C ASP A 184 4.80 -21.97 5.53
N MET A 185 4.63 -21.00 4.63
CA MET A 185 3.81 -21.19 3.44
C MET A 185 4.37 -22.26 2.50
N LEU A 186 5.69 -22.27 2.29
CA LEU A 186 6.34 -23.22 1.38
C LEU A 186 6.51 -24.61 2.01
N GLN A 187 6.74 -24.71 3.32
CA GLN A 187 6.93 -26.00 3.99
C GLN A 187 5.61 -26.71 4.30
N ASN A 188 4.56 -25.96 4.68
CA ASN A 188 3.28 -26.52 5.13
C ASN A 188 2.16 -26.43 4.08
N GLY A 189 2.48 -25.94 2.87
CA GLY A 189 1.51 -25.64 1.83
C GLY A 189 0.69 -24.38 2.12
N THR A 190 0.10 -23.82 1.07
CA THR A 190 -0.71 -22.61 1.14
C THR A 190 -1.90 -22.69 0.18
N VAL A 191 -2.81 -21.72 0.25
CA VAL A 191 -3.95 -21.63 -0.68
C VAL A 191 -3.93 -20.26 -1.33
N ILE A 192 -3.90 -20.26 -2.66
CA ILE A 192 -3.90 -19.06 -3.49
C ILE A 192 -5.17 -19.07 -4.33
N ASN A 193 -6.04 -18.08 -4.12
CA ASN A 193 -7.33 -17.95 -4.84
C ASN A 193 -8.19 -19.23 -4.81
N GLY A 194 -8.21 -19.93 -3.66
CA GLY A 194 -8.97 -21.17 -3.48
C GLY A 194 -8.28 -22.44 -3.97
N THR A 195 -7.10 -22.33 -4.58
CA THR A 195 -6.30 -23.47 -5.05
C THR A 195 -5.23 -23.84 -4.02
N LEU A 196 -5.23 -25.09 -3.56
CA LEU A 196 -4.18 -25.64 -2.70
C LEU A 196 -2.86 -25.72 -3.48
N VAL A 197 -1.82 -25.14 -2.92
CA VAL A 197 -0.44 -25.24 -3.37
C VAL A 197 0.31 -26.06 -2.33
N GLU A 198 0.71 -27.26 -2.72
CA GLU A 198 1.50 -28.16 -1.88
C GLU A 198 2.96 -27.70 -1.79
N LYS A 199 3.72 -28.34 -0.88
CA LYS A 199 5.15 -28.11 -0.74
C LYS A 199 5.87 -28.27 -2.09
N PRO A 200 6.64 -27.27 -2.56
CA PRO A 200 7.39 -27.38 -3.80
C PRO A 200 8.43 -28.50 -3.74
N HIS A 201 8.58 -29.23 -4.86
CA HIS A 201 9.56 -30.31 -5.00
C HIS A 201 10.78 -29.90 -5.85
N SER A 202 11.00 -28.59 -5.99
CA SER A 202 12.16 -28.01 -6.66
C SER A 202 12.32 -26.54 -6.30
N PHE A 203 13.55 -26.00 -6.34
CA PHE A 203 13.85 -24.59 -6.17
C PHE A 203 13.10 -23.72 -7.18
N ALA A 204 13.09 -24.10 -8.46
CA ALA A 204 12.40 -23.33 -9.49
C ALA A 204 10.87 -23.25 -9.23
N THR A 205 10.26 -24.36 -8.78
CA THR A 205 8.85 -24.36 -8.38
C THR A 205 8.63 -23.50 -7.14
N ALA A 206 9.52 -23.55 -6.15
CA ALA A 206 9.43 -22.72 -4.95
C ALA A 206 9.49 -21.21 -5.29
N CYS A 207 10.38 -20.81 -6.20
CA CYS A 207 10.45 -19.44 -6.70
C CYS A 207 9.15 -18.98 -7.38
N ASN A 208 8.51 -19.85 -8.18
CA ASN A 208 7.24 -19.54 -8.84
C ASN A 208 6.07 -19.43 -7.83
N VAL A 209 6.07 -20.24 -6.78
CA VAL A 209 5.06 -20.13 -5.71
C VAL A 209 5.29 -18.85 -4.90
N ALA A 210 6.54 -18.52 -4.58
CA ALA A 210 6.88 -17.31 -3.84
C ALA A 210 6.43 -16.04 -4.58
N THR A 211 6.63 -15.94 -5.90
CA THR A 211 6.15 -14.78 -6.66
C THR A 211 4.63 -14.64 -6.69
N GLN A 212 3.91 -15.77 -6.71
CA GLN A 212 2.45 -15.77 -6.59
C GLN A 212 2.00 -15.29 -5.21
N ILE A 213 2.68 -15.73 -4.14
CA ILE A 213 2.46 -15.25 -2.77
C ILE A 213 2.68 -13.74 -2.69
N MET A 214 3.83 -13.25 -3.19
CA MET A 214 4.16 -11.83 -3.21
C MET A 214 3.06 -11.00 -3.88
N ALA A 215 2.57 -11.42 -5.05
CA ALA A 215 1.51 -10.70 -5.76
C ALA A 215 0.18 -10.68 -4.99
N GLN A 216 -0.17 -11.78 -4.30
CA GLN A 216 -1.40 -11.87 -3.51
C GLN A 216 -1.34 -11.05 -2.23
N VAL A 217 -0.22 -11.13 -1.49
CA VAL A 217 0.01 -10.34 -0.28
C VAL A 217 -0.07 -8.86 -0.60
N ALA A 218 0.65 -8.39 -1.63
CA ALA A 218 0.63 -6.99 -2.04
C ALA A 218 -0.76 -6.50 -2.49
N SER A 219 -1.62 -7.39 -2.99
CA SER A 219 -2.99 -7.03 -3.39
C SER A 219 -3.96 -6.93 -2.20
N CYS A 220 -3.54 -7.35 -1.01
CA CYS A 220 -4.35 -7.45 0.20
C CYS A 220 -3.85 -6.57 1.36
N GLN A 221 -2.85 -5.73 1.11
CA GLN A 221 -2.34 -4.71 2.01
C GLN A 221 -2.01 -3.43 1.20
N TYR A 222 -1.82 -2.29 1.84
CA TYR A 222 -1.49 -1.04 1.13
C TYR A 222 0.00 -0.67 1.18
N GLY A 223 0.80 -1.39 1.99
CA GLY A 223 2.23 -1.18 2.14
C GLY A 223 3.11 -2.22 1.44
N GLY A 224 4.42 -2.09 1.63
CA GLY A 224 5.40 -3.05 1.13
C GLY A 224 5.45 -4.35 1.96
N GLN A 225 5.99 -5.40 1.37
CA GLN A 225 6.25 -6.67 2.06
C GLN A 225 7.73 -7.02 2.02
N SER A 226 8.16 -7.96 2.85
CA SER A 226 9.55 -8.43 2.83
C SER A 226 9.65 -9.93 3.05
N GLU A 227 10.55 -10.55 2.28
CA GLU A 227 10.77 -12.00 2.24
C GLU A 227 12.26 -12.31 2.30
N SER A 228 12.62 -13.42 2.95
CA SER A 228 14.00 -13.89 3.02
C SER A 228 14.28 -14.98 1.99
N LEU A 229 15.44 -14.89 1.34
CA LEU A 229 15.97 -15.96 0.51
C LEU A 229 16.33 -17.21 1.31
N ALA A 230 16.58 -17.09 2.61
CA ALA A 230 16.84 -18.23 3.48
C ALA A 230 15.63 -19.19 3.52
N HIS A 231 14.41 -18.69 3.31
CA HIS A 231 13.21 -19.52 3.21
C HIS A 231 13.12 -20.33 1.91
N LEU A 232 13.85 -19.92 0.86
CA LEU A 232 13.93 -20.59 -0.44
C LEU A 232 15.15 -21.53 -0.53
N ALA A 233 16.23 -21.25 0.21
CA ALA A 233 17.48 -22.01 0.16
C ALA A 233 17.31 -23.53 0.39
N PRO A 234 16.44 -24.02 1.30
CA PRO A 234 16.24 -25.47 1.48
C PRO A 234 15.77 -26.21 0.22
N PHE A 235 15.11 -25.51 -0.72
CA PHE A 235 14.65 -26.13 -1.96
C PHE A 235 15.78 -26.35 -2.96
N VAL A 236 16.96 -25.74 -2.76
CA VAL A 236 18.16 -26.02 -3.56
C VAL A 236 18.61 -27.46 -3.33
N ASP A 237 18.65 -27.94 -2.09
CA ASP A 237 19.03 -29.34 -1.82
C ASP A 237 17.99 -30.32 -2.35
N ILE A 238 16.70 -30.01 -2.25
CA ILE A 238 15.62 -30.81 -2.87
C ILE A 238 15.88 -30.98 -4.37
N SER A 239 16.20 -29.88 -5.06
CA SER A 239 16.59 -29.92 -6.47
C SER A 239 17.87 -30.70 -6.69
N ARG A 240 18.89 -30.52 -5.85
CA ARG A 240 20.16 -31.25 -5.92
C ARG A 240 19.94 -32.76 -5.83
N GLN A 241 19.14 -33.24 -4.87
CA GLN A 241 18.88 -34.68 -4.73
C GLN A 241 18.14 -35.24 -5.95
N LYS A 242 17.16 -34.49 -6.47
CA LYS A 242 16.45 -34.87 -7.70
C LYS A 242 17.40 -34.93 -8.90
N ILE A 243 18.17 -33.86 -9.13
CA ILE A 243 19.14 -33.78 -10.22
C ILE A 243 20.19 -34.88 -10.09
N LYS A 244 20.67 -35.17 -8.87
CA LYS A 244 21.64 -36.23 -8.61
C LYS A 244 21.09 -37.59 -9.05
N LYS A 245 19.82 -37.86 -8.78
CA LYS A 245 19.14 -39.08 -9.25
C LYS A 245 19.06 -39.10 -10.78
N ASP A 246 18.58 -38.02 -11.40
CA ASP A 246 18.43 -37.96 -12.86
C ASP A 246 19.78 -38.14 -13.57
N VAL A 247 20.84 -37.50 -13.08
CA VAL A 247 22.20 -37.64 -13.63
C VAL A 247 22.76 -39.05 -13.39
N LEU A 248 22.41 -39.71 -12.27
CA LEU A 248 22.84 -41.07 -12.00
C LEU A 248 22.16 -42.06 -12.94
N ASP A 249 20.87 -41.90 -13.17
CA ASP A 249 20.11 -42.71 -14.13
C ASP A 249 20.70 -42.56 -15.55
N GLU A 250 20.97 -41.31 -15.99
CA GLU A 250 21.64 -41.04 -17.28
C GLU A 250 23.05 -41.65 -17.36
N PHE A 251 23.83 -41.59 -16.28
CA PHE A 251 25.17 -42.16 -16.23
C PHE A 251 25.11 -43.70 -16.31
N LEU A 252 24.17 -44.32 -15.60
CA LEU A 252 23.94 -45.77 -15.64
C LEU A 252 23.52 -46.24 -17.03
N GLU A 253 22.63 -45.51 -17.71
CA GLU A 253 22.22 -45.81 -19.08
C GLU A 253 23.40 -45.77 -20.08
N PHE A 254 24.35 -44.86 -19.87
CA PHE A 254 25.49 -44.69 -20.76
C PHE A 254 26.68 -45.61 -20.43
N ALA A 255 27.07 -45.68 -19.16
CA ALA A 255 28.26 -46.39 -18.69
C ALA A 255 27.99 -47.84 -18.25
N GLY A 256 26.74 -48.17 -17.89
CA GLY A 256 26.35 -49.50 -17.41
C GLY A 256 26.73 -49.82 -15.96
N HIS A 257 27.29 -48.86 -15.23
CA HIS A 257 27.66 -48.98 -13.81
C HIS A 257 27.61 -47.62 -13.10
N GLU A 258 27.55 -47.62 -11.77
CA GLU A 258 27.64 -46.39 -10.97
C GLU A 258 29.05 -45.76 -11.05
N PRO A 259 29.21 -44.46 -10.75
CA PRO A 259 30.54 -43.84 -10.66
C PRO A 259 31.42 -44.53 -9.61
N ILE A 260 32.46 -45.26 -10.05
CA ILE A 260 33.29 -46.09 -9.16
C ILE A 260 34.70 -45.53 -8.98
N THR A 261 35.20 -44.77 -9.96
CA THR A 261 36.50 -44.12 -9.86
C THR A 261 36.38 -42.72 -9.26
N ASP A 262 37.46 -42.22 -8.65
CA ASP A 262 37.50 -40.83 -8.16
C ASP A 262 37.22 -39.82 -9.28
N LYS A 263 37.69 -40.12 -10.50
CA LYS A 263 37.47 -39.30 -11.69
C LYS A 263 35.99 -39.27 -12.08
N GLU A 264 35.33 -40.42 -12.17
CA GLU A 264 33.90 -40.50 -12.49
C GLU A 264 33.06 -39.81 -11.42
N ASN A 265 33.41 -39.99 -10.14
CA ASN A 265 32.74 -39.29 -9.04
C ASN A 265 32.90 -37.76 -9.15
N ALA A 266 34.09 -37.28 -9.50
CA ALA A 266 34.33 -35.85 -9.71
C ALA A 266 33.53 -35.30 -10.91
N GLU A 267 33.51 -36.01 -12.05
CA GLU A 267 32.76 -35.63 -13.25
C GLU A 267 31.25 -35.66 -13.00
N PHE A 268 30.76 -36.70 -12.31
CA PHE A 268 29.37 -36.83 -11.88
C PHE A 268 28.94 -35.64 -11.00
N ASN A 269 29.69 -35.37 -9.93
CA ASN A 269 29.39 -34.26 -9.02
C ASN A 269 29.45 -32.91 -9.72
N TYR A 270 30.38 -32.72 -10.67
CA TYR A 270 30.45 -31.52 -11.48
C TYR A 270 29.20 -31.31 -12.33
N VAL A 271 28.69 -32.36 -12.99
CA VAL A 271 27.46 -32.27 -13.78
C VAL A 271 26.25 -31.96 -12.90
N VAL A 272 26.14 -32.60 -11.74
CA VAL A 272 25.07 -32.33 -10.76
C VAL A 272 25.08 -30.86 -10.33
N GLU A 273 26.22 -30.36 -9.82
CA GLU A 273 26.31 -28.98 -9.34
C GLU A 273 26.14 -27.95 -10.46
N LYS A 274 26.58 -28.27 -11.70
CA LYS A 274 26.30 -27.43 -12.87
C LYS A 274 24.79 -27.32 -13.13
N ARG A 275 24.05 -28.44 -13.09
CA ARG A 275 22.60 -28.44 -13.29
C ARG A 275 21.85 -27.75 -12.14
N VAL A 276 22.34 -27.88 -10.90
CA VAL A 276 21.80 -27.14 -9.73
C VAL A 276 21.94 -25.64 -9.94
N LYS A 277 23.11 -25.14 -10.38
CA LYS A 277 23.31 -23.72 -10.68
C LYS A 277 22.40 -23.21 -11.80
N GLU A 278 22.19 -23.99 -12.86
CA GLU A 278 21.22 -23.64 -13.91
C GLU A 278 19.78 -23.62 -13.39
N GLU A 279 19.43 -24.46 -12.42
CA GLU A 279 18.13 -24.39 -11.77
C GLU A 279 17.97 -23.14 -10.90
N ILE A 280 18.99 -22.79 -10.10
CA ILE A 280 19.01 -21.55 -9.31
C ILE A 280 18.81 -20.34 -10.23
N LYS A 281 19.55 -20.29 -11.34
CA LYS A 281 19.43 -19.24 -12.35
C LYS A 281 18.01 -19.09 -12.89
N ARG A 282 17.34 -20.19 -13.23
CA ARG A 282 15.94 -20.16 -13.69
C ARG A 282 14.99 -19.67 -12.60
N GLY A 283 15.15 -20.13 -11.36
CA GLY A 283 14.34 -19.72 -10.22
C GLY A 283 14.47 -18.23 -9.90
N VAL A 284 15.70 -17.74 -9.78
CA VAL A 284 15.99 -16.30 -9.55
C VAL A 284 15.46 -15.43 -10.70
N GLN A 285 15.62 -15.88 -11.95
CA GLN A 285 15.08 -15.18 -13.11
C GLN A 285 13.55 -15.09 -13.06
N THR A 286 12.89 -16.15 -12.60
CA THR A 286 11.43 -16.17 -12.43
C THR A 286 11.00 -15.08 -11.46
N ILE A 287 11.68 -14.95 -10.31
CA ILE A 287 11.41 -13.90 -9.32
C ILE A 287 11.61 -12.51 -9.93
N GLN A 288 12.77 -12.26 -10.55
CA GLN A 288 13.10 -10.95 -11.11
C GLN A 288 12.09 -10.50 -12.16
N TYR A 289 11.71 -11.38 -13.10
CA TYR A 289 10.79 -11.01 -14.16
C TYR A 289 9.35 -10.93 -13.67
N GLN A 290 8.85 -11.93 -12.93
CA GLN A 290 7.46 -11.93 -12.52
C GLN A 290 7.11 -10.76 -11.59
N ILE A 291 8.00 -10.35 -10.67
CA ILE A 291 7.76 -9.16 -9.83
C ILE A 291 7.61 -7.90 -10.69
N ASN A 292 8.33 -7.78 -11.80
CA ASN A 292 8.27 -6.59 -12.65
C ASN A 292 7.19 -6.66 -13.74
N THR A 293 6.64 -7.84 -14.04
CA THR A 293 5.61 -8.03 -15.08
C THR A 293 4.22 -8.29 -14.52
N LEU A 294 4.09 -8.70 -13.26
CA LEU A 294 2.80 -8.85 -12.59
C LEU A 294 2.32 -7.49 -12.10
N MET A 295 1.01 -7.28 -12.14
CA MET A 295 0.35 -6.11 -11.57
C MET A 295 -0.52 -6.54 -10.39
N THR A 296 -0.46 -5.77 -9.31
CA THR A 296 -1.37 -5.88 -8.18
C THR A 296 -2.71 -5.21 -8.48
N THR A 297 -3.68 -5.34 -7.57
CA THR A 297 -5.02 -4.73 -7.68
C THR A 297 -4.98 -3.22 -7.90
N ASN A 298 -3.96 -2.53 -7.41
CA ASN A 298 -3.76 -1.09 -7.59
C ASN A 298 -3.08 -0.69 -8.92
N GLY A 299 -2.75 -1.66 -9.77
CA GLY A 299 -2.16 -1.42 -11.08
C GLY A 299 -0.65 -1.12 -11.05
N GLN A 300 0.08 -1.56 -10.03
CA GLN A 300 1.53 -1.41 -9.93
C GLN A 300 2.23 -2.77 -9.83
N ALA A 301 3.55 -2.78 -10.03
CA ALA A 301 4.36 -3.92 -9.61
C ALA A 301 4.28 -4.07 -8.07
N PRO A 302 4.21 -5.30 -7.53
CA PRO A 302 4.16 -5.51 -6.10
C PRO A 302 5.40 -4.93 -5.42
N PHE A 303 5.18 -4.15 -4.36
CA PHE A 303 6.26 -3.60 -3.54
C PHE A 303 6.84 -4.70 -2.64
N VAL A 304 7.93 -5.32 -3.11
CA VAL A 304 8.66 -6.40 -2.44
C VAL A 304 10.08 -5.98 -2.10
N THR A 305 10.52 -6.34 -0.89
CA THR A 305 11.92 -6.35 -0.48
C THR A 305 12.40 -7.78 -0.28
N VAL A 306 13.54 -8.12 -0.87
CA VAL A 306 14.22 -9.41 -0.71
C VAL A 306 15.40 -9.25 0.23
N PHE A 307 15.43 -10.07 1.27
CA PHE A 307 16.46 -10.08 2.31
C PHE A 307 17.47 -11.19 2.08
N MET A 308 18.76 -10.83 2.16
CA MET A 308 19.91 -11.68 1.86
C MET A 308 20.85 -11.67 3.07
N TYR A 309 20.71 -12.69 3.93
CA TYR A 309 21.45 -12.82 5.19
C TYR A 309 21.91 -14.27 5.38
N LEU A 310 23.23 -14.52 5.39
CA LEU A 310 23.75 -15.89 5.38
C LEU A 310 23.52 -16.58 6.73
N ASN A 311 23.68 -15.87 7.85
CA ASN A 311 23.47 -16.43 9.19
C ASN A 311 21.98 -16.63 9.56
N GLU A 312 21.04 -16.41 8.63
CA GLU A 312 19.66 -16.87 8.78
C GLU A 312 19.49 -18.35 8.41
N ALA A 313 20.44 -18.92 7.68
CA ALA A 313 20.43 -20.35 7.37
C ALA A 313 20.61 -21.19 8.64
N LYS A 314 19.86 -22.29 8.73
CA LYS A 314 19.83 -23.17 9.91
C LYS A 314 21.04 -24.09 10.06
N ASP A 315 21.80 -24.25 8.98
CA ASP A 315 22.96 -25.14 8.91
C ASP A 315 23.92 -24.70 7.80
N GLU A 316 25.15 -25.23 7.85
CA GLU A 316 26.25 -24.88 6.93
C GLU A 316 25.99 -25.25 5.47
N GLN A 317 25.22 -26.32 5.19
CA GLN A 317 24.90 -26.69 3.81
C GLN A 317 23.86 -25.71 3.23
N THR A 318 22.80 -25.43 3.98
CA THR A 318 21.80 -24.42 3.61
C THR A 318 22.43 -23.04 3.43
N LYS A 319 23.44 -22.69 4.25
CA LYS A 319 24.19 -21.43 4.11
C LYS A 319 24.97 -21.34 2.80
N LYS A 320 25.63 -22.43 2.38
CA LYS A 320 26.30 -22.51 1.07
C LYS A 320 25.30 -22.42 -0.08
N ASP A 321 24.14 -23.06 0.05
CA ASP A 321 23.08 -23.01 -0.95
C ASP A 321 22.50 -21.60 -1.06
N LEU A 322 22.26 -20.94 0.07
CA LEU A 322 21.84 -19.55 0.15
C LEU A 322 22.86 -18.62 -0.50
N ALA A 323 24.17 -18.84 -0.27
CA ALA A 323 25.23 -18.07 -0.92
C ALA A 323 25.17 -18.18 -2.45
N LEU A 324 24.90 -19.38 -3.01
CA LEU A 324 24.71 -19.56 -4.46
C LEU A 324 23.48 -18.79 -4.98
N VAL A 325 22.39 -18.79 -4.21
CA VAL A 325 21.18 -18.03 -4.58
C VAL A 325 21.45 -16.53 -4.53
N ILE A 326 22.11 -16.01 -3.49
CA ILE A 326 22.49 -14.60 -3.36
C ILE A 326 23.40 -14.18 -4.51
N GLU A 327 24.41 -14.99 -4.84
CA GLU A 327 25.31 -14.75 -5.96
C GLU A 327 24.50 -14.54 -7.26
N GLU A 328 23.57 -15.44 -7.55
CA GLU A 328 22.78 -15.38 -8.77
C GLU A 328 21.81 -14.19 -8.79
N VAL A 329 21.20 -13.85 -7.64
CA VAL A 329 20.37 -12.64 -7.48
C VAL A 329 21.16 -11.39 -7.81
N LEU A 330 22.37 -11.26 -7.28
CA LEU A 330 23.23 -10.11 -7.55
C LEU A 330 23.71 -10.06 -9.01
N ARG A 331 24.04 -11.20 -9.61
CA ARG A 331 24.41 -11.29 -11.04
C ARG A 331 23.28 -10.82 -11.95
N GLN A 332 22.07 -11.33 -11.75
CA GLN A 332 20.91 -10.95 -12.57
C GLN A 332 20.46 -9.51 -12.32
N ARG A 333 20.52 -9.04 -11.07
CA ARG A 333 20.25 -7.62 -10.78
C ARG A 333 21.26 -6.73 -11.50
N THR A 334 22.55 -7.05 -11.43
CA THR A 334 23.62 -6.31 -12.11
C THR A 334 23.36 -6.23 -13.62
N GLN A 335 22.95 -7.35 -14.24
CA GLN A 335 22.53 -7.38 -15.64
C GLN A 335 21.33 -6.46 -15.90
N GLY A 336 20.35 -6.41 -15.00
CA GLY A 336 19.13 -5.61 -15.09
C GLY A 336 18.02 -6.31 -15.87
N VAL A 337 17.02 -5.54 -16.29
CA VAL A 337 15.92 -6.02 -17.14
C VAL A 337 15.87 -5.20 -18.42
N LYS A 338 15.34 -5.77 -19.51
CA LYS A 338 15.16 -5.02 -20.75
C LYS A 338 13.83 -4.27 -20.73
N ASN A 339 13.84 -3.01 -21.15
CA ASN A 339 12.61 -2.26 -21.44
C ASN A 339 12.01 -2.68 -22.80
N GLU A 340 10.89 -2.05 -23.19
CA GLU A 340 10.20 -2.32 -24.47
C GLU A 340 11.08 -2.14 -25.72
N LYS A 341 12.15 -1.35 -25.63
CA LYS A 341 13.13 -1.12 -26.71
C LYS A 341 14.31 -2.11 -26.66
N GLY A 342 14.28 -3.08 -25.76
CA GLY A 342 15.34 -4.06 -25.57
C GLY A 342 16.58 -3.54 -24.83
N ILE A 343 16.51 -2.35 -24.24
CA ILE A 343 17.64 -1.70 -23.55
C ILE A 343 17.65 -2.14 -22.08
N TRP A 344 18.83 -2.49 -21.56
CA TRP A 344 19.02 -2.86 -20.16
C TRP A 344 18.83 -1.66 -19.23
N ILE A 345 17.83 -1.73 -18.35
CA ILE A 345 17.48 -0.73 -17.35
C ILE A 345 17.56 -1.32 -15.95
N THR A 346 17.59 -0.42 -14.96
CA THR A 346 17.55 -0.79 -13.55
C THR A 346 16.09 -1.07 -13.16
N PRO A 347 15.74 -2.30 -12.74
CA PRO A 347 14.40 -2.58 -12.27
C PRO A 347 14.16 -1.89 -10.92
N ALA A 348 12.96 -1.35 -10.72
CA ALA A 348 12.57 -0.71 -9.46
C ALA A 348 12.40 -1.73 -8.32
N PHE A 349 11.87 -2.91 -8.63
CA PHE A 349 11.62 -3.98 -7.67
C PHE A 349 12.27 -5.32 -8.09
N PRO A 350 12.47 -6.25 -7.15
CA PRO A 350 12.37 -6.05 -5.70
C PRO A 350 13.46 -5.10 -5.18
N LYS A 351 13.24 -4.46 -4.03
CA LYS A 351 14.35 -3.90 -3.25
C LYS A 351 15.23 -5.06 -2.76
N LEU A 352 16.55 -4.89 -2.74
CA LEU A 352 17.47 -5.90 -2.23
C LEU A 352 18.13 -5.38 -0.96
N ILE A 353 18.17 -6.19 0.10
CA ILE A 353 18.89 -5.89 1.33
C ILE A 353 19.92 -6.99 1.56
N TYR A 354 21.20 -6.60 1.61
CA TYR A 354 22.33 -7.46 1.87
C TYR A 354 22.88 -7.23 3.28
N VAL A 355 23.05 -8.28 4.06
CA VAL A 355 23.59 -8.17 5.41
C VAL A 355 25.10 -8.30 5.40
N LEU A 356 25.78 -7.36 6.06
CA LEU A 356 27.20 -7.40 6.34
C LEU A 356 27.42 -8.11 7.68
N GLU A 357 28.08 -9.28 7.61
CA GLU A 357 28.35 -10.21 8.72
C GLU A 357 29.83 -10.66 8.68
N GLU A 358 30.35 -11.24 9.77
CA GLU A 358 31.80 -11.54 9.87
C GLU A 358 32.33 -12.40 8.70
N ASP A 359 31.51 -13.27 8.12
CA ASP A 359 31.93 -14.14 7.02
C ASP A 359 32.04 -13.46 5.65
N ASN A 360 31.57 -12.21 5.52
CA ASN A 360 31.50 -11.52 4.24
C ASN A 360 32.12 -10.11 4.23
N ILE A 361 32.68 -9.61 5.33
CA ILE A 361 33.21 -8.22 5.41
C ILE A 361 34.74 -8.09 5.27
N LYS A 362 35.50 -9.18 5.24
CA LYS A 362 36.98 -9.14 5.19
C LYS A 362 37.52 -9.99 4.05
N GLU A 363 38.56 -9.52 3.39
CA GLU A 363 39.28 -10.33 2.42
C GLU A 363 39.82 -11.62 3.07
N GLY A 364 39.63 -12.75 2.38
CA GLY A 364 39.99 -14.07 2.88
C GLY A 364 38.87 -14.81 3.63
N THR A 365 37.74 -14.18 3.94
CA THR A 365 36.57 -14.90 4.49
C THR A 365 35.79 -15.63 3.38
N PRO A 366 35.04 -16.70 3.70
CA PRO A 366 34.44 -17.58 2.70
C PRO A 366 33.52 -16.85 1.69
N TYR A 367 32.82 -15.81 2.13
CA TYR A 367 31.80 -15.11 1.34
C TYR A 367 32.16 -13.67 1.00
N TRP A 368 33.42 -13.25 1.18
CA TRP A 368 33.90 -11.92 0.78
C TRP A 368 33.59 -11.57 -0.67
N TYR A 369 33.63 -12.58 -1.55
CA TYR A 369 33.32 -12.41 -2.98
C TYR A 369 31.87 -11.94 -3.22
N LEU A 370 30.92 -12.29 -2.34
CA LEU A 370 29.54 -11.80 -2.43
C LEU A 370 29.46 -10.31 -2.13
N THR A 371 30.27 -9.80 -1.19
CA THR A 371 30.34 -8.37 -0.89
C THR A 371 30.94 -7.58 -2.04
N LEU A 372 31.96 -8.12 -2.72
CA LEU A 372 32.49 -7.51 -3.94
C LEU A 372 31.43 -7.44 -5.04
N LEU A 373 30.68 -8.54 -5.23
CA LEU A 373 29.59 -8.61 -6.20
C LEU A 373 28.42 -7.68 -5.82
N ALA A 374 28.08 -7.57 -4.54
CA ALA A 374 27.07 -6.65 -4.03
C ALA A 374 27.47 -5.19 -4.29
N ALA A 375 28.73 -4.84 -4.04
CA ALA A 375 29.25 -3.49 -4.33
C ALA A 375 29.22 -3.17 -5.83
N GLU A 376 29.59 -4.11 -6.70
CA GLU A 376 29.45 -3.96 -8.16
C GLU A 376 27.99 -3.73 -8.56
N CYS A 377 27.08 -4.53 -7.98
CA CYS A 377 25.65 -4.41 -8.22
C CYS A 377 25.12 -3.03 -7.80
N THR A 378 25.47 -2.55 -6.60
CA THR A 378 25.10 -1.21 -6.11
C THR A 378 25.64 -0.13 -7.05
N ALA A 379 26.89 -0.22 -7.49
CA ALA A 379 27.49 0.76 -8.39
C ALA A 379 26.77 0.87 -9.75
N LYS A 380 26.21 -0.24 -10.25
CA LYS A 380 25.50 -0.28 -11.55
C LYS A 380 23.99 -0.04 -11.41
N ARG A 381 23.38 -0.39 -10.28
CA ARG A 381 21.93 -0.57 -10.12
C ARG A 381 21.35 0.01 -8.83
N MET A 382 22.14 0.74 -8.04
CA MET A 382 21.80 1.37 -6.75
C MET A 382 21.46 0.43 -5.58
N VAL A 383 21.19 -0.85 -5.83
CA VAL A 383 20.90 -1.88 -4.83
C VAL A 383 21.94 -3.01 -4.93
N PRO A 384 22.19 -3.81 -3.88
CA PRO A 384 21.48 -3.84 -2.59
C PRO A 384 21.77 -2.64 -1.69
N ASP A 385 20.81 -2.39 -0.78
CA ASP A 385 21.03 -1.65 0.47
C ASP A 385 21.71 -2.58 1.49
N TYR A 386 22.40 -2.01 2.47
CA TYR A 386 23.19 -2.78 3.44
C TYR A 386 22.63 -2.67 4.86
N ILE A 387 22.57 -3.80 5.57
CA ILE A 387 22.30 -3.87 7.01
C ILE A 387 23.55 -4.42 7.71
N SER A 388 23.94 -3.83 8.84
CA SER A 388 25.00 -4.38 9.68
C SER A 388 24.43 -5.37 10.68
N GLU A 389 24.82 -6.65 10.57
CA GLU A 389 24.44 -7.69 11.55
C GLU A 389 24.86 -7.29 12.95
N LYS A 390 26.12 -6.87 13.12
CA LYS A 390 26.66 -6.38 14.38
C LYS A 390 25.74 -5.35 15.06
N LYS A 391 25.27 -4.36 14.32
CA LYS A 391 24.38 -3.32 14.87
C LYS A 391 22.96 -3.80 15.10
N MET A 392 22.47 -4.73 14.28
CA MET A 392 21.18 -5.38 14.54
C MET A 392 21.21 -6.15 15.85
N LEU A 393 22.25 -6.97 16.08
CA LEU A 393 22.43 -7.70 17.33
C LEU A 393 22.58 -6.78 18.56
N GLU A 394 23.21 -5.61 18.38
CA GLU A 394 23.36 -4.59 19.44
C GLU A 394 22.04 -3.86 19.77
N TYR A 395 21.22 -3.55 18.76
CA TYR A 395 20.04 -2.70 18.93
C TYR A 395 18.73 -3.47 19.09
N LYS A 396 18.67 -4.72 18.62
CA LYS A 396 17.48 -5.56 18.59
C LYS A 396 17.57 -6.67 19.63
N ILE A 397 17.84 -6.26 20.87
CA ILE A 397 17.88 -7.14 22.03
C ILE A 397 16.45 -7.42 22.49
N ASP A 398 16.09 -8.69 22.63
CA ASP A 398 14.80 -9.11 23.12
C ASP A 398 14.70 -9.11 24.65
N LYS A 399 13.54 -9.53 25.18
CA LYS A 399 13.31 -9.60 26.63
C LYS A 399 14.18 -10.64 27.35
N ASN A 400 14.76 -11.59 26.62
CA ASN A 400 15.65 -12.63 27.15
C ASN A 400 17.12 -12.15 27.15
N GLY A 401 17.42 -10.98 26.58
CA GLY A 401 18.78 -10.45 26.47
C GLY A 401 19.52 -10.91 25.21
N GLU A 402 18.82 -11.52 24.24
CA GLU A 402 19.41 -12.02 23.00
C GLU A 402 19.26 -11.00 21.87
N GLY A 403 20.34 -10.76 21.13
CA GLY A 403 20.35 -9.89 19.96
C GLY A 403 19.88 -10.61 18.70
N HIS A 404 19.11 -9.95 17.85
CA HIS A 404 18.51 -10.55 16.65
C HIS A 404 18.76 -9.75 15.38
N CYS A 405 19.00 -10.44 14.27
CA CYS A 405 19.09 -9.83 12.93
C CYS A 405 17.92 -10.30 12.06
N TYR A 406 17.13 -9.36 11.55
CA TYR A 406 15.98 -9.57 10.68
C TYR A 406 15.73 -8.34 9.81
N THR A 407 15.01 -8.51 8.72
CA THR A 407 14.75 -7.41 7.78
C THR A 407 13.68 -6.43 8.26
N CYS A 408 13.65 -5.24 7.67
CA CYS A 408 12.55 -4.32 7.81
C CYS A 408 11.37 -4.73 6.93
N MET A 409 10.15 -4.35 7.31
CA MET A 409 8.96 -4.47 6.46
C MET A 409 8.97 -3.36 5.39
N GLY A 410 8.83 -3.76 4.12
CA GLY A 410 8.82 -2.87 2.97
C GLY A 410 10.11 -2.07 2.84
N CYS A 411 10.02 -0.73 2.88
CA CYS A 411 11.16 0.17 2.75
C CYS A 411 12.17 0.06 3.93
N ARG A 412 11.66 0.22 5.16
CA ARG A 412 12.46 0.48 6.39
C ARG A 412 11.68 0.39 7.71
N SER A 413 10.47 -0.20 7.72
CA SER A 413 9.68 -0.32 8.95
C SER A 413 10.18 -1.51 9.77
N PHE A 414 11.06 -1.27 10.75
CA PHE A 414 11.59 -2.35 11.58
C PHE A 414 10.62 -2.71 12.70
N LEU A 415 10.41 -4.01 12.87
CA LEU A 415 9.75 -4.52 14.07
C LEU A 415 10.57 -4.23 15.32
N THR A 416 9.88 -4.23 16.46
CA THR A 416 10.50 -4.35 17.77
C THR A 416 10.79 -5.82 18.06
N PRO A 417 11.88 -6.15 18.78
CA PRO A 417 12.13 -7.48 19.32
C PRO A 417 10.90 -8.03 20.03
N TYR A 418 10.55 -9.28 19.73
CA TYR A 418 9.38 -9.93 20.30
C TYR A 418 9.65 -11.42 20.45
N VAL A 419 9.32 -11.93 21.63
CA VAL A 419 9.42 -13.35 21.98
C VAL A 419 8.01 -13.89 22.15
N ASP A 420 7.64 -14.86 21.31
CA ASP A 420 6.31 -15.48 21.36
C ASP A 420 6.10 -16.12 22.75
N PRO A 421 5.08 -15.71 23.52
CA PRO A 421 4.85 -16.22 24.87
C PRO A 421 4.60 -17.73 24.93
N LYS A 422 4.19 -18.37 23.82
CA LYS A 422 3.88 -19.81 23.79
C LYS A 422 5.12 -20.66 23.57
N THR A 423 6.00 -20.24 22.66
CA THR A 423 7.22 -20.99 22.33
C THR A 423 8.43 -20.51 23.10
N ASN A 424 8.37 -19.29 23.66
CA ASN A 424 9.49 -18.57 24.23
C ASN A 424 10.65 -18.31 23.24
N GLU A 425 10.33 -18.32 21.94
CA GLU A 425 11.27 -18.09 20.84
C GLU A 425 11.02 -16.72 20.19
N PRO A 426 12.05 -16.10 19.58
CA PRO A 426 11.88 -14.89 18.80
C PRO A 426 10.94 -15.12 17.62
N LYS A 427 10.08 -14.13 17.31
CA LYS A 427 9.15 -14.21 16.18
C LYS A 427 9.07 -12.90 15.41
N TYR A 428 9.48 -12.95 14.14
CA TYR A 428 9.53 -11.80 13.23
C TYR A 428 8.70 -12.03 11.97
N TYR A 429 8.94 -13.12 11.26
CA TYR A 429 8.11 -13.50 10.12
C TYR A 429 6.69 -13.85 10.57
N GLY A 430 5.71 -13.34 9.82
CA GLY A 430 4.30 -13.39 10.15
C GLY A 430 3.79 -12.22 10.99
N ARG A 431 4.62 -11.19 11.24
CA ARG A 431 4.21 -9.94 11.91
C ARG A 431 4.04 -8.80 10.91
N PHE A 432 3.27 -7.79 11.31
CA PHE A 432 2.85 -6.70 10.44
C PHE A 432 2.71 -5.36 11.18
N ASN A 433 2.65 -4.28 10.41
CA ASN A 433 2.41 -2.91 10.87
C ASN A 433 0.98 -2.48 10.55
N GLN A 434 0.31 -1.82 11.51
CA GLN A 434 -1.11 -1.44 11.39
C GLN A 434 -1.33 -0.11 10.65
N GLY A 435 -0.28 0.65 10.35
CA GLY A 435 -0.34 1.93 9.65
C GLY A 435 0.57 2.99 10.28
N VAL A 436 0.62 4.16 9.64
CA VAL A 436 1.51 5.26 10.01
C VAL A 436 0.73 6.56 10.13
N VAL A 437 1.11 7.37 11.11
CA VAL A 437 0.74 8.78 11.20
C VAL A 437 2.02 9.55 11.44
N THR A 438 2.27 10.59 10.66
CA THR A 438 3.46 11.44 10.79
C THR A 438 3.09 12.77 11.42
N ILE A 439 3.91 13.24 12.36
CA ILE A 439 3.85 14.61 12.89
C ILE A 439 4.67 15.55 12.01
N ASN A 440 4.15 16.76 11.77
CA ASN A 440 4.91 17.80 11.07
C ASN A 440 5.79 18.58 12.06
N LEU A 441 7.03 18.12 12.28
CA LEU A 441 7.98 18.78 13.17
C LEU A 441 8.32 20.23 12.78
N PRO A 442 8.52 20.57 11.49
CA PRO A 442 8.66 21.97 11.08
C PRO A 442 7.53 22.87 11.56
N ASP A 443 6.27 22.41 11.43
CA ASP A 443 5.11 23.17 11.90
C ASP A 443 5.11 23.32 13.44
N VAL A 444 5.63 22.33 14.19
CA VAL A 444 5.79 22.46 15.67
C VAL A 444 6.74 23.61 15.98
N GLY A 445 7.90 23.61 15.31
CA GLY A 445 8.92 24.66 15.48
C GLY A 445 8.43 26.05 15.09
N LEU A 446 7.73 26.16 13.95
CA LEU A 446 7.20 27.44 13.47
C LEU A 446 6.06 27.97 14.36
N SER A 447 5.21 27.09 14.87
CA SER A 447 4.11 27.48 15.77
C SER A 447 4.60 27.93 17.16
N ALA A 448 5.77 27.45 17.57
CA ALA A 448 6.40 27.81 18.83
C ALA A 448 7.07 29.21 18.81
N ASP A 449 7.44 29.72 17.63
CA ASP A 449 8.06 31.05 17.45
C ASP A 449 9.23 31.32 18.42
N HIS A 450 10.23 30.44 18.38
CA HIS A 450 11.42 30.49 19.24
C HIS A 450 11.20 30.30 20.75
N ASP A 451 9.98 30.05 21.21
CA ASP A 451 9.66 29.70 22.61
C ASP A 451 9.79 28.18 22.84
N PHE A 452 10.77 27.78 23.65
CA PHE A 452 11.05 26.37 23.95
C PHE A 452 9.99 25.71 24.83
N ASP A 453 9.39 26.43 25.78
CA ASP A 453 8.36 25.85 26.65
C ASP A 453 7.09 25.58 25.80
N LYS A 454 6.73 26.56 24.97
CA LYS A 454 5.62 26.43 24.01
C LYS A 454 5.88 25.33 22.97
N PHE A 455 7.13 25.14 22.54
CA PHE A 455 7.49 24.05 21.62
C PHE A 455 7.10 22.69 22.20
N TRP A 456 7.47 22.42 23.46
CA TRP A 456 7.17 21.14 24.10
C TRP A 456 5.67 20.94 24.32
N ASP A 457 4.94 21.99 24.71
CA ASP A 457 3.48 21.92 24.86
C ASP A 457 2.78 21.60 23.53
N ILE A 458 3.20 22.23 22.43
CA ILE A 458 2.66 21.97 21.09
C ILE A 458 3.04 20.57 20.61
N PHE A 459 4.29 20.16 20.85
CA PHE A 459 4.80 18.84 20.49
C PHE A 459 3.98 17.73 21.14
N GLU A 460 3.77 17.79 22.46
CA GLU A 460 2.97 16.82 23.21
C GLU A 460 1.51 16.81 22.74
N THR A 461 0.91 17.99 22.54
CA THR A 461 -0.47 18.10 22.05
C THR A 461 -0.64 17.40 20.68
N ARG A 462 0.31 17.58 19.77
CA ARG A 462 0.27 16.97 18.43
C ARG A 462 0.66 15.50 18.44
N LEU A 463 1.54 15.07 19.34
CA LEU A 463 1.80 13.66 19.56
C LEU A 463 0.55 12.93 20.06
N GLU A 464 -0.25 13.55 20.93
CA GLU A 464 -1.52 12.95 21.36
C GLU A 464 -2.52 12.85 20.19
N LEU A 465 -2.55 13.83 19.27
CA LEU A 465 -3.32 13.70 18.02
C LEU A 465 -2.83 12.50 17.20
N CYS A 466 -1.51 12.32 17.05
CA CYS A 466 -0.94 11.16 16.36
C CYS A 466 -1.31 9.85 17.06
N HIS A 467 -1.21 9.78 18.39
CA HIS A 467 -1.57 8.61 19.18
C HIS A 467 -3.04 8.23 18.96
N ARG A 468 -3.96 9.18 19.08
CA ARG A 468 -5.40 8.95 18.83
C ARG A 468 -5.67 8.51 17.41
N ALA A 469 -5.01 9.13 16.42
CA ALA A 469 -5.11 8.73 15.03
C ALA A 469 -4.61 7.29 14.78
N LEU A 470 -3.51 6.88 15.42
CA LEU A 470 -3.01 5.51 15.37
C LEU A 470 -3.96 4.52 16.06
N ARG A 471 -4.54 4.90 17.21
CA ARG A 471 -5.57 4.08 17.88
C ARG A 471 -6.77 3.83 16.99
N LEU A 472 -7.22 4.81 16.20
CA LEU A 472 -8.32 4.61 15.25
C LEU A 472 -8.00 3.50 14.23
N ARG A 473 -6.76 3.42 13.73
CA ARG A 473 -6.34 2.32 12.85
C ARG A 473 -6.40 0.97 13.52
N HIS A 474 -5.92 0.88 14.76
CA HIS A 474 -6.01 -0.34 15.55
C HIS A 474 -7.47 -0.77 15.75
N GLU A 475 -8.34 0.15 16.17
CA GLU A 475 -9.76 -0.14 16.37
C GLU A 475 -10.46 -0.50 15.05
N ARG A 476 -10.03 0.05 13.91
CA ARG A 476 -10.55 -0.31 12.58
C ARG A 476 -10.28 -1.77 12.22
N LEU A 477 -9.17 -2.33 12.68
CA LEU A 477 -8.79 -3.73 12.47
C LEU A 477 -9.51 -4.70 13.42
N LYS A 478 -10.00 -4.24 14.57
CA LYS A 478 -10.71 -5.10 15.53
C LYS A 478 -12.02 -5.64 14.96
N GLY A 479 -12.32 -6.90 15.30
CA GLY A 479 -13.43 -7.67 14.77
C GLY A 479 -13.30 -8.02 13.28
N THR A 480 -12.15 -7.78 12.64
CA THR A 480 -11.93 -8.21 11.26
C THR A 480 -11.84 -9.72 11.20
N LEU A 481 -12.66 -10.33 10.35
CA LEU A 481 -12.63 -11.77 10.11
C LEU A 481 -11.45 -12.14 9.24
N SER A 482 -10.90 -13.32 9.45
CA SER A 482 -9.81 -13.90 8.65
C SER A 482 -10.17 -13.96 7.15
N ASP A 483 -11.46 -14.04 6.83
CA ASP A 483 -11.99 -14.04 5.46
C ASP A 483 -11.72 -12.75 4.68
N ALA A 484 -11.46 -11.63 5.37
CA ALA A 484 -11.16 -10.36 4.70
C ALA A 484 -9.86 -10.43 3.89
N SER A 485 -8.91 -11.28 4.31
CA SER A 485 -7.71 -11.58 3.55
C SER A 485 -7.18 -12.98 3.90
N PRO A 486 -7.69 -14.03 3.23
CA PRO A 486 -7.34 -15.41 3.56
C PRO A 486 -5.84 -15.70 3.42
N ILE A 487 -5.16 -15.08 2.45
CA ILE A 487 -3.72 -15.26 2.25
C ILE A 487 -2.91 -14.87 3.49
N HIS A 488 -3.25 -13.72 4.11
CA HIS A 488 -2.64 -13.24 5.34
C HIS A 488 -3.01 -14.11 6.54
N TRP A 489 -4.32 -14.31 6.72
CA TRP A 489 -4.84 -14.75 8.00
C TRP A 489 -5.07 -16.26 8.10
N GLN A 490 -5.36 -16.94 6.99
CA GLN A 490 -5.72 -18.36 6.97
C GLN A 490 -4.60 -19.24 6.37
N HIS A 491 -3.79 -18.70 5.46
CA HIS A 491 -2.93 -19.51 4.58
C HIS A 491 -1.43 -19.27 4.76
N GLY A 492 -1.02 -18.77 5.92
CA GLY A 492 0.37 -18.83 6.37
C GLY A 492 1.21 -17.58 6.14
N ALA A 493 0.74 -16.57 5.38
CA ALA A 493 1.56 -15.37 5.18
C ALA A 493 1.81 -14.63 6.50
N LEU A 494 0.79 -14.51 7.36
CA LEU A 494 0.91 -13.98 8.72
C LEU A 494 0.45 -14.97 9.80
N ALA A 495 -0.63 -15.70 9.54
CA ALA A 495 -1.21 -16.66 10.45
C ALA A 495 -1.93 -17.81 9.72
N ARG A 496 -2.36 -18.82 10.51
CA ARG A 496 -3.25 -19.92 10.09
C ARG A 496 -4.48 -19.96 11.00
N LEU A 497 -5.31 -18.92 10.90
CA LEU A 497 -6.60 -18.80 11.55
C LEU A 497 -7.65 -19.68 10.86
N ALA A 498 -8.66 -20.09 11.62
CA ALA A 498 -9.83 -20.75 11.02
C ALA A 498 -10.66 -19.75 10.20
N LYS A 499 -11.44 -20.27 9.25
CA LYS A 499 -12.41 -19.47 8.50
C LYS A 499 -13.43 -18.83 9.46
N GLY A 500 -13.70 -17.54 9.33
CA GLY A 500 -14.58 -16.79 10.23
C GLY A 500 -13.99 -16.42 11.60
N GLU A 501 -12.73 -16.74 11.89
CA GLU A 501 -12.06 -16.31 13.13
C GLU A 501 -11.67 -14.83 13.06
N THR A 502 -11.71 -14.10 14.18
CA THR A 502 -11.25 -12.71 14.24
C THR A 502 -9.72 -12.62 14.34
N ILE A 503 -9.14 -11.57 13.76
CA ILE A 503 -7.69 -11.32 13.83
C ILE A 503 -7.25 -10.66 15.15
N ASP A 504 -8.17 -10.38 16.07
CA ASP A 504 -7.95 -9.52 17.25
C ASP A 504 -6.74 -9.93 18.10
N ARG A 505 -6.52 -11.24 18.25
CA ARG A 505 -5.39 -11.78 19.01
C ARG A 505 -4.02 -11.48 18.41
N LEU A 506 -3.97 -11.05 17.15
CA LEU A 506 -2.75 -10.70 16.42
C LEU A 506 -2.43 -9.20 16.48
N LEU A 507 -3.32 -8.39 17.08
CA LEU A 507 -3.17 -6.94 17.15
C LEU A 507 -2.39 -6.44 18.38
N TYR A 508 -2.05 -7.34 19.32
CA TYR A 508 -1.46 -7.03 20.63
C TYR A 508 -0.08 -7.64 20.83
#